data_AF-G8UQE7-F1
#
_entry.id   AF-G8UQE7-F1
#
_cell.length_a   1.000
_cell.length_b   1.000
_cell.length_c   1.000
_cell.angle_alpha   90.00
_cell.angle_beta   90.00
_cell.angle_gamma   90.00
#
_symmetry.space_group_name_H-M   'P 1'
#
loop_
_entity.id
_entity.type
_entity.pdbx_description
1 polymer ?
#
loop_
_entity_poly.entity_id
_entity_poly.type
_entity_poly.pdbx_seq_one_letter_code
_entity_poly.pdbx_strand_id
1 'polypeptide(L)'
;MNKIDTVIGLCLISMSMQAQAIKWFNPQQSEIPCIQQRGWADEMKNSYARLPDRARAEVREPVWKLSRNAAGLAIYFYTNAPEIRVRYTVSGGLNMPHMPSTGVSGVDLYSVDKQGHWMDNGVKYLFGDTIVYTYTDLSSKMEREYRLYLPLYNSVTWMEIGVPEGSIFKVEPVRREKPIVVYGTSIAQGACASRPGNAWTNILARKLDWPVVNFGFSGNGQLEPEVLKYINEVDGAAYLLDCYPNLGKFTVEEKTRRTIEAVRTIRAKHAAPIVIVQHTGFNQDEVQALTRTQVAEANEAAQKAYDQLKNEVKDLHLMTFDESVRTTETTAEGIHPNDYGMVVLAGHHETFLRQLLRMPKGTKSTMIPVTQRREPGTYDWQARHQDILRQNAEQAPRRVIMGNSITHYWGGAHRIQDGKESWNRVFVPAGYRNMGYGWDYVQNVLWRVYHGELDGFEAEKVVLNIGTNNLTFDSDEDIVEGLLFLLAAIHERQPKAAIKVVALYPRRAMEERVAGLNRKIEQAVLPLGYEYCDVGSYFLKPDGKIDETLFRDGLHPNAKGYERIAAKVAE
;
A
#
# COMPACT_ATOMS: atom_id res chain seq x y z
N MET A 1 -29.39 73.98 -38.16
CA MET A 1 -28.88 72.61 -38.27
C MET A 1 -27.51 72.56 -37.63
N ASN A 2 -27.38 72.06 -36.40
CA ASN A 2 -26.10 71.74 -35.77
C ASN A 2 -26.29 70.43 -35.00
N LYS A 3 -25.53 69.40 -35.39
CA LYS A 3 -25.47 68.08 -34.77
C LYS A 3 -24.73 68.19 -33.44
N ILE A 4 -25.26 67.56 -32.40
CA ILE A 4 -24.57 67.31 -31.13
C ILE A 4 -24.18 65.84 -31.14
N ASP A 5 -22.89 65.56 -31.24
CA ASP A 5 -22.33 64.21 -31.17
C ASP A 5 -22.15 63.82 -29.70
N THR A 6 -22.90 62.80 -29.26
CA THR A 6 -22.78 62.18 -27.95
C THR A 6 -21.64 61.15 -27.98
N VAL A 7 -20.55 61.43 -27.27
CA VAL A 7 -19.45 60.47 -27.05
C VAL A 7 -19.81 59.56 -25.88
N ILE A 8 -20.01 58.27 -26.15
CA ILE A 8 -20.18 57.22 -25.14
C ILE A 8 -18.78 56.68 -24.78
N GLY A 9 -18.33 56.93 -23.55
CA GLY A 9 -17.10 56.35 -23.00
C GLY A 9 -17.30 54.88 -22.61
N LEU A 10 -16.61 53.97 -23.30
CA LEU A 10 -16.58 52.55 -22.99
C LEU A 10 -15.52 52.30 -21.89
N CYS A 11 -15.94 52.04 -20.65
CA CYS A 11 -15.05 51.57 -19.59
C CYS A 11 -14.66 50.10 -19.82
N LEU A 12 -13.48 49.86 -20.38
CA LEU A 12 -12.85 48.54 -20.42
C LEU A 12 -12.27 48.21 -19.03
N ILE A 13 -13.00 47.41 -18.26
CA ILE A 13 -12.44 46.74 -17.07
C ILE A 13 -11.57 45.60 -17.57
N SER A 14 -10.26 45.82 -17.59
CA SER A 14 -9.26 44.77 -17.80
C SER A 14 -9.12 43.96 -16.50
N MET A 15 -9.79 42.81 -16.42
CA MET A 15 -9.45 41.80 -15.42
C MET A 15 -8.10 41.18 -15.81
N SER A 16 -7.02 41.67 -15.22
CA SER A 16 -5.75 40.95 -15.25
C SER A 16 -5.91 39.65 -14.45
N MET A 17 -5.94 38.50 -15.11
CA MET A 17 -5.72 37.22 -14.44
C MET A 17 -4.29 37.22 -13.91
N GLN A 18 -4.10 37.57 -12.64
CA GLN A 18 -2.84 37.31 -11.95
C GLN A 18 -2.70 35.78 -11.87
N ALA A 19 -1.64 35.23 -12.45
CA ALA A 19 -1.28 33.84 -12.21
C ALA A 19 -1.10 33.65 -10.70
N GLN A 20 -1.89 32.76 -10.10
CA GLN A 20 -1.78 32.47 -8.67
C GLN A 20 -0.35 31.98 -8.39
N ALA A 21 0.30 32.58 -7.39
CA ALA A 21 1.63 32.16 -6.98
C ALA A 21 1.64 30.68 -6.60
N ILE A 22 2.76 29.99 -6.84
CA ILE A 22 2.90 28.55 -6.58
C ILE A 22 3.80 28.34 -5.37
N LYS A 23 3.32 27.57 -4.39
CA LYS A 23 4.12 27.04 -3.28
C LYS A 23 4.77 25.74 -3.73
N TRP A 24 6.10 25.70 -3.70
CA TRP A 24 6.91 24.54 -4.09
C TRP A 24 7.37 23.74 -2.87
N PHE A 25 7.33 22.42 -3.01
CA PHE A 25 7.88 21.46 -2.05
C PHE A 25 8.97 20.64 -2.72
N ASN A 26 10.16 20.60 -2.12
CA ASN A 26 11.29 19.77 -2.57
C ASN A 26 11.43 18.54 -1.65
N PRO A 27 11.17 17.32 -2.15
CA PRO A 27 11.29 16.09 -1.35
C PRO A 27 12.69 15.85 -0.76
N GLN A 28 13.77 16.25 -1.46
CA GLN A 28 15.15 16.12 -0.95
C GLN A 28 15.47 17.11 0.18
N GLN A 29 14.61 18.11 0.42
CA GLN A 29 14.75 19.07 1.51
C GLN A 29 13.75 18.81 2.64
N SER A 30 12.97 17.73 2.56
CA SER A 30 12.01 17.35 3.60
C SER A 30 12.73 17.03 4.91
N GLU A 31 12.19 17.54 6.02
CA GLU A 31 12.70 17.24 7.37
C GLU A 31 12.53 15.76 7.73
N ILE A 32 11.50 15.12 7.17
CA ILE A 32 11.19 13.71 7.33
C ILE A 32 11.51 12.94 6.04
N PRO A 33 12.00 11.69 6.11
CA PRO A 33 12.09 10.83 4.93
C PRO A 33 10.70 10.62 4.33
N CYS A 34 10.54 10.95 3.05
CA CYS A 34 9.24 10.89 2.35
C CYS A 34 9.28 10.21 0.97
N ILE A 35 10.46 9.71 0.57
CA ILE A 35 10.61 8.94 -0.67
C ILE A 35 10.33 7.47 -0.33
N GLN A 36 9.19 7.00 -0.79
CA GLN A 36 8.63 5.68 -0.54
C GLN A 36 9.34 4.60 -1.37
N GLN A 37 9.09 3.33 -1.02
CA GLN A 37 9.48 2.17 -1.84
C GLN A 37 10.99 1.99 -2.04
N ARG A 38 11.78 2.25 -0.99
CA ARG A 38 13.24 2.05 -0.97
C ARG A 38 13.75 1.55 0.38
N GLY A 39 14.97 1.02 0.39
CA GLY A 39 15.76 0.84 1.60
C GLY A 39 16.39 2.15 2.10
N TRP A 40 16.94 2.11 3.32
CA TRP A 40 17.79 3.17 3.91
C TRP A 40 17.18 4.58 3.89
N ALA A 41 15.90 4.70 4.27
CA ALA A 41 15.14 5.94 4.13
C ALA A 41 15.84 7.16 4.76
N ASP A 42 16.45 7.00 5.95
CA ASP A 42 17.19 8.05 6.65
C ASP A 42 18.54 8.35 6.00
N GLU A 43 19.35 7.32 5.68
CA GLU A 43 20.67 7.46 5.03
C GLU A 43 20.55 8.17 3.67
N MET A 44 19.46 7.90 2.95
CA MET A 44 19.24 8.36 1.58
C MET A 44 18.18 9.48 1.46
N LYS A 45 17.81 10.16 2.55
CA LYS A 45 16.73 11.16 2.57
C LYS A 45 16.83 12.24 1.47
N ASN A 46 18.04 12.62 1.08
CA ASN A 46 18.30 13.65 0.07
C ASN A 46 18.61 13.09 -1.33
N SER A 47 18.29 11.83 -1.62
CA SER A 47 18.63 11.14 -2.88
C SER A 47 17.43 10.44 -3.50
N TYR A 48 17.36 10.37 -4.83
CA TYR A 48 16.38 9.58 -5.59
C TYR A 48 16.95 8.24 -6.08
N ALA A 49 18.01 7.76 -5.44
CA ALA A 49 18.63 6.51 -5.81
C ALA A 49 18.03 5.30 -5.07
N ARG A 50 18.42 4.11 -5.52
CA ARG A 50 17.96 2.82 -5.01
C ARG A 50 18.98 2.10 -4.15
N LEU A 51 20.28 2.40 -4.25
CA LEU A 51 21.32 1.88 -3.35
C LEU A 51 21.99 3.02 -2.55
N PRO A 52 22.53 2.76 -1.35
CA PRO A 52 23.27 3.78 -0.61
C PRO A 52 24.62 4.08 -1.28
N ASP A 53 25.20 5.24 -1.02
CA ASP A 53 26.45 5.67 -1.70
C ASP A 53 27.64 4.77 -1.41
N ARG A 54 27.66 4.15 -0.22
CA ARG A 54 28.66 3.13 0.14
C ARG A 54 28.65 1.89 -0.77
N ALA A 55 27.57 1.64 -1.51
CA ALA A 55 27.51 0.55 -2.49
C ALA A 55 28.45 0.73 -3.68
N ARG A 56 28.85 1.97 -4.01
CA ARG A 56 29.66 2.27 -5.18
C ARG A 56 30.99 1.50 -5.23
N ALA A 57 31.62 1.28 -4.09
CA ALA A 57 32.91 0.60 -4.01
C ALA A 57 32.80 -0.93 -4.12
N GLU A 58 31.58 -1.48 -3.98
CA GLU A 58 31.35 -2.92 -3.84
C GLU A 58 30.63 -3.51 -5.05
N VAL A 59 29.64 -2.79 -5.61
CA VAL A 59 28.87 -3.30 -6.74
C VAL A 59 29.54 -2.96 -8.07
N ARG A 60 29.30 -3.78 -9.09
CA ARG A 60 29.79 -3.53 -10.45
C ARG A 60 29.31 -2.18 -10.97
N GLU A 61 30.16 -1.49 -11.72
CA GLU A 61 29.85 -0.16 -12.28
C GLU A 61 28.49 -0.08 -13.04
N PRO A 62 28.08 -1.07 -13.86
CA PRO A 62 26.76 -1.05 -14.47
C PRO A 62 25.61 -1.08 -13.46
N VAL A 63 25.72 -1.86 -12.39
CA VAL A 63 24.72 -1.92 -11.30
C VAL A 63 24.70 -0.59 -10.56
N TRP A 64 25.86 -0.03 -10.24
CA TRP A 64 25.97 1.27 -9.58
C TRP A 64 25.24 2.35 -10.39
N LYS A 65 25.54 2.47 -11.69
CA LYS A 65 24.87 3.43 -12.59
C LYS A 65 23.35 3.24 -12.62
N LEU A 66 22.88 2.01 -12.80
CA LEU A 66 21.43 1.71 -12.84
C LEU A 66 20.74 1.96 -11.50
N SER A 67 21.46 1.80 -10.38
CA SER A 67 20.93 2.08 -9.06
C SER A 67 20.67 3.57 -8.80
N ARG A 68 21.20 4.47 -9.63
CA ARG A 68 20.90 5.91 -9.54
C ARG A 68 19.54 6.26 -10.16
N ASN A 69 18.97 5.38 -10.98
CA ASN A 69 17.63 5.55 -11.53
C ASN A 69 16.56 5.38 -10.46
N ALA A 70 15.46 6.14 -10.58
CA ALA A 70 14.41 6.23 -9.57
C ALA A 70 13.29 5.17 -9.70
N ALA A 71 13.57 4.03 -10.36
CA ALA A 71 12.56 3.02 -10.67
C ALA A 71 11.85 2.49 -9.41
N GLY A 72 10.52 2.51 -9.42
CA GLY A 72 9.71 2.06 -8.29
C GLY A 72 9.60 3.06 -7.13
N LEU A 73 10.42 4.12 -7.10
CA LEU A 73 10.29 5.15 -6.08
C LEU A 73 9.00 5.94 -6.25
N ALA A 74 8.45 6.42 -5.14
CA ALA A 74 7.26 7.25 -5.15
C ALA A 74 7.26 8.29 -4.03
N ILE A 75 6.45 9.34 -4.19
CA ILE A 75 6.20 10.37 -3.17
C ILE A 75 4.71 10.41 -2.92
N TYR A 76 4.30 10.25 -1.66
CA TYR A 76 2.89 10.29 -1.24
C TYR A 76 2.62 11.60 -0.53
N PHE A 77 1.51 12.25 -0.84
CA PHE A 77 1.13 13.53 -0.24
C PHE A 77 -0.37 13.78 -0.32
N TYR A 78 -0.84 14.74 0.47
CA TYR A 78 -2.22 15.18 0.52
C TYR A 78 -2.31 16.66 0.15
N THR A 79 -3.29 17.00 -0.69
CA THR A 79 -3.56 18.38 -1.06
C THR A 79 -5.02 18.57 -1.46
N ASN A 80 -5.55 19.78 -1.30
CA ASN A 80 -6.85 20.20 -1.84
C ASN A 80 -6.68 21.07 -3.10
N ALA A 81 -5.48 21.08 -3.68
CA ALA A 81 -5.15 21.96 -4.79
C ALA A 81 -5.92 21.57 -6.07
N PRO A 82 -6.48 22.55 -6.80
CA PRO A 82 -7.11 22.31 -8.10
C PRO A 82 -6.09 22.05 -9.22
N GLU A 83 -4.81 22.32 -8.93
CA GLU A 83 -3.69 22.13 -9.85
C GLU A 83 -2.48 21.62 -9.08
N ILE A 84 -1.76 20.66 -9.67
CA ILE A 84 -0.45 20.21 -9.19
C ILE A 84 0.54 20.36 -10.34
N ARG A 85 1.69 20.98 -10.09
CA ARG A 85 2.82 21.02 -11.03
C ARG A 85 3.98 20.22 -10.47
N VAL A 86 4.64 19.43 -11.30
CA VAL A 86 5.90 18.77 -10.98
C VAL A 86 6.95 19.30 -11.93
N ARG A 87 8.07 19.78 -11.41
CA ARG A 87 9.23 20.20 -12.21
C ARG A 87 10.47 19.51 -11.72
N TYR A 88 11.29 19.00 -12.62
CA TYR A 88 12.46 18.22 -12.26
C TYR A 88 13.47 18.15 -13.39
N THR A 89 14.69 17.75 -13.04
CA THR A 89 15.79 17.53 -13.98
C THR A 89 16.29 16.09 -13.86
N VAL A 90 16.78 15.55 -14.96
CA VAL A 90 17.35 14.21 -15.05
C VAL A 90 18.73 14.25 -15.71
N SER A 91 19.58 13.27 -15.46
CA SER A 91 20.97 13.29 -15.96
C SER A 91 21.25 12.38 -17.17
N GLY A 92 20.34 11.45 -17.50
CA GLY A 92 20.46 10.53 -18.63
C GLY A 92 19.61 10.93 -19.84
N GLY A 93 19.70 10.15 -20.91
CA GLY A 93 18.88 10.33 -22.12
C GLY A 93 17.38 10.23 -21.81
N LEU A 94 16.57 11.01 -22.54
CA LEU A 94 15.15 11.14 -22.21
C LEU A 94 14.34 9.89 -22.55
N ASN A 95 14.75 9.12 -23.56
CA ASN A 95 14.07 7.94 -24.07
C ASN A 95 15.06 6.81 -24.43
N MET A 96 14.51 5.64 -24.77
CA MET A 96 15.23 4.53 -25.41
C MET A 96 14.53 4.18 -26.73
N PRO A 97 15.18 3.52 -27.70
CA PRO A 97 14.54 3.18 -28.98
C PRO A 97 13.22 2.40 -28.87
N HIS A 98 13.06 1.64 -27.79
CA HIS A 98 11.94 0.74 -27.51
C HIS A 98 11.12 1.17 -26.28
N MET A 99 11.38 2.37 -25.71
CA MET A 99 10.68 2.89 -24.52
C MET A 99 10.53 4.42 -24.59
N PRO A 100 9.30 4.96 -24.47
CA PRO A 100 9.04 6.38 -24.67
C PRO A 100 9.61 7.25 -23.55
N SER A 101 9.74 8.56 -23.81
CA SER A 101 10.26 9.51 -22.81
C SER A 101 9.46 9.52 -21.51
N THR A 102 8.15 9.32 -21.61
CA THR A 102 7.23 9.21 -20.47
C THR A 102 7.54 8.00 -19.59
N GLY A 103 8.04 6.89 -20.15
CA GLY A 103 8.43 5.70 -19.39
C GLY A 103 9.84 5.82 -18.80
N VAL A 104 10.79 6.29 -19.62
CA VAL A 104 12.20 6.39 -19.23
C VAL A 104 12.42 7.50 -18.20
N SER A 105 11.87 8.69 -18.48
CA SER A 105 12.18 9.93 -17.78
C SER A 105 10.95 10.63 -17.20
N GLY A 106 9.73 10.13 -17.44
CA GLY A 106 8.49 10.74 -16.99
C GLY A 106 8.17 10.48 -15.52
N VAL A 107 7.17 11.19 -15.01
CA VAL A 107 6.51 10.92 -13.72
C VAL A 107 5.04 10.55 -13.94
N ASP A 108 4.41 9.97 -12.94
CA ASP A 108 3.05 9.46 -13.05
C ASP A 108 2.27 9.67 -11.75
N LEU A 109 1.14 10.39 -11.80
CA LEU A 109 0.42 10.83 -10.61
C LEU A 109 -0.93 10.14 -10.54
N TYR A 110 -1.13 9.38 -9.48
CA TYR A 110 -2.41 8.80 -9.12
C TYR A 110 -3.03 9.57 -7.97
N SER A 111 -4.37 9.57 -7.91
CA SER A 111 -5.10 10.08 -6.76
C SER A 111 -5.93 8.97 -6.12
N VAL A 112 -6.16 9.07 -4.82
CA VAL A 112 -6.98 8.13 -4.04
C VAL A 112 -8.10 8.91 -3.36
N ASP A 113 -9.35 8.49 -3.56
CA ASP A 113 -10.51 9.17 -2.97
C ASP A 113 -10.68 8.85 -1.48
N LYS A 114 -11.67 9.48 -0.85
CA LYS A 114 -12.00 9.25 0.56
C LYS A 114 -12.44 7.81 0.88
N GLN A 115 -12.78 6.99 -0.11
CA GLN A 115 -13.14 5.57 0.01
C GLN A 115 -11.96 4.64 -0.30
N GLY A 116 -10.78 5.19 -0.66
CA GLY A 116 -9.61 4.41 -1.04
C GLY A 116 -9.61 3.95 -2.51
N HIS A 117 -10.49 4.49 -3.36
CA HIS A 117 -10.49 4.17 -4.79
C HIS A 117 -9.44 4.99 -5.55
N TRP A 118 -8.71 4.30 -6.42
CA TRP A 118 -7.64 4.87 -7.22
C TRP A 118 -8.18 5.49 -8.53
N MET A 119 -7.64 6.63 -8.91
CA MET A 119 -7.91 7.30 -10.19
C MET A 119 -6.59 7.71 -10.86
N ASP A 120 -6.58 7.60 -12.19
CA ASP A 120 -5.58 8.27 -13.03
C ASP A 120 -5.95 9.76 -13.16
N ASN A 121 -4.96 10.63 -13.35
CA ASN A 121 -5.16 12.06 -13.50
C ASN A 121 -4.67 12.51 -14.88
N GLY A 122 -5.55 13.11 -15.66
CA GLY A 122 -5.18 13.72 -16.94
C GLY A 122 -4.04 14.72 -16.76
N VAL A 123 -3.10 14.72 -17.70
CA VAL A 123 -1.84 15.47 -17.55
C VAL A 123 -1.39 16.13 -18.84
N LYS A 124 -0.78 17.31 -18.69
CA LYS A 124 0.00 17.98 -19.73
C LYS A 124 1.46 17.94 -19.33
N TYR A 125 2.36 17.62 -20.26
CA TYR A 125 3.78 17.54 -19.97
C TYR A 125 4.63 18.18 -21.06
N LEU A 126 5.81 18.65 -20.68
CA LEU A 126 6.83 19.21 -21.57
C LEU A 126 8.18 18.63 -21.19
N PHE A 127 8.86 18.02 -22.17
CA PHE A 127 10.24 17.56 -22.03
C PHE A 127 11.19 18.64 -22.53
N GLY A 128 12.24 18.91 -21.76
CA GLY A 128 13.30 19.87 -22.04
C GLY A 128 14.36 19.77 -20.93
N ASP A 129 15.21 20.80 -20.79
CA ASP A 129 16.24 20.83 -19.73
C ASP A 129 15.64 20.67 -18.33
N THR A 130 14.48 21.29 -18.11
CA THR A 130 13.59 21.01 -16.98
C THR A 130 12.32 20.36 -17.52
N ILE A 131 12.04 19.15 -17.06
CA ILE A 131 10.82 18.42 -17.40
C ILE A 131 9.70 18.95 -16.49
N VAL A 132 8.53 19.22 -17.07
CA VAL A 132 7.38 19.75 -16.35
C VAL A 132 6.15 18.89 -16.63
N TYR A 133 5.43 18.52 -15.58
CA TYR A 133 4.13 17.87 -15.61
C TYR A 133 3.13 18.75 -14.89
N THR A 134 1.98 19.01 -15.51
CA THR A 134 0.92 19.87 -14.98
C THR A 134 -0.40 19.13 -15.01
N TYR A 135 -0.98 18.94 -13.83
CA TYR A 135 -2.27 18.30 -13.59
C TYR A 135 -3.27 19.38 -13.20
N THR A 136 -4.30 19.58 -14.02
CA THR A 136 -5.33 20.63 -13.82
C THR A 136 -6.69 20.01 -13.61
N ASP A 137 -7.66 20.82 -13.17
CA ASP A 137 -9.05 20.39 -12.94
C ASP A 137 -9.12 19.23 -11.93
N LEU A 138 -8.24 19.27 -10.93
CA LEU A 138 -8.23 18.30 -9.86
C LEU A 138 -9.41 18.59 -8.93
N SER A 139 -10.39 17.69 -8.96
CA SER A 139 -11.60 17.84 -8.15
C SER A 139 -11.32 17.57 -6.68
N SER A 140 -11.22 18.62 -5.87
CA SER A 140 -11.54 18.50 -4.45
C SER A 140 -11.69 19.84 -3.72
N LYS A 141 -12.88 20.08 -3.16
CA LYS A 141 -13.05 21.07 -2.06
C LYS A 141 -12.41 20.61 -0.74
N MET A 142 -11.97 19.35 -0.66
CA MET A 142 -11.40 18.69 0.53
C MET A 142 -10.00 18.15 0.21
N GLU A 143 -9.18 17.78 1.18
CA GLU A 143 -7.88 17.16 0.87
C GLU A 143 -8.07 15.78 0.23
N ARG A 144 -7.27 15.48 -0.80
CA ARG A 144 -7.18 14.18 -1.47
C ARG A 144 -5.76 13.63 -1.37
N GLU A 145 -5.63 12.30 -1.34
CA GLU A 145 -4.34 11.62 -1.41
C GLU A 145 -3.83 11.55 -2.85
N TYR A 146 -2.54 11.76 -3.02
CA TYR A 146 -1.83 11.65 -4.28
C TYR A 146 -0.56 10.82 -4.11
N ARG A 147 -0.25 10.03 -5.14
CA ARG A 147 0.97 9.23 -5.21
C ARG A 147 1.66 9.46 -6.55
N LEU A 148 2.84 10.08 -6.49
CA LEU A 148 3.68 10.40 -7.65
C LEU A 148 4.77 9.34 -7.81
N TYR A 149 4.69 8.51 -8.86
CA TYR A 149 5.72 7.55 -9.22
C TYR A 149 6.81 8.22 -10.08
N LEU A 150 8.06 7.85 -9.81
CA LEU A 150 9.25 8.48 -10.38
C LEU A 150 9.80 7.73 -11.61
N PRO A 151 10.71 8.34 -12.40
CA PRO A 151 11.22 7.77 -13.65
C PRO A 151 11.83 6.36 -13.53
N LEU A 152 11.59 5.49 -14.52
CA LEU A 152 12.03 4.09 -14.47
C LEU A 152 13.49 3.89 -14.91
N TYR A 153 13.98 4.71 -15.85
CA TYR A 153 15.28 4.50 -16.50
C TYR A 153 16.17 5.74 -16.48
N ASN A 154 15.87 6.71 -15.62
CA ASN A 154 16.67 7.92 -15.48
C ASN A 154 16.87 8.33 -14.02
N SER A 155 17.96 9.06 -13.77
CA SER A 155 18.35 9.56 -12.46
C SER A 155 17.81 10.97 -12.27
N VAL A 156 16.97 11.18 -11.26
CA VAL A 156 16.45 12.50 -10.90
C VAL A 156 17.50 13.24 -10.07
N THR A 157 17.93 14.41 -10.54
CA THR A 157 18.96 15.22 -9.86
C THR A 157 18.37 16.30 -8.95
N TRP A 158 17.17 16.76 -9.28
CA TRP A 158 16.39 17.74 -8.51
C TRP A 158 14.91 17.64 -8.91
N MET A 159 14.00 17.87 -7.96
CA MET A 159 12.55 17.88 -8.20
C MET A 159 11.83 18.79 -7.21
N GLU A 160 10.74 19.40 -7.68
CA GLU A 160 9.76 20.09 -6.85
C GLU A 160 8.32 19.77 -7.26
N ILE A 161 7.44 19.73 -6.26
CA ILE A 161 5.98 19.58 -6.40
C ILE A 161 5.35 20.91 -5.97
N GLY A 162 4.66 21.55 -6.90
CA GLY A 162 4.03 22.85 -6.75
C GLY A 162 2.52 22.75 -6.64
N VAL A 163 1.95 23.50 -5.70
CA VAL A 163 0.50 23.74 -5.60
C VAL A 163 0.24 25.25 -5.52
N PRO A 164 -0.95 25.73 -5.89
CA PRO A 164 -1.30 27.14 -5.73
C PRO A 164 -1.12 27.60 -4.27
N GLU A 165 -0.65 28.82 -4.09
CA GLU A 165 -0.53 29.43 -2.77
C GLU A 165 -1.90 29.49 -2.09
N GLY A 166 -1.94 29.12 -0.81
CA GLY A 166 -3.17 28.91 -0.04
C GLY A 166 -3.72 27.49 -0.07
N SER A 167 -3.28 26.62 -1.00
CA SER A 167 -3.59 25.19 -0.95
C SER A 167 -2.83 24.48 0.17
N ILE A 168 -3.47 23.45 0.72
CA ILE A 168 -2.84 22.54 1.69
C ILE A 168 -1.86 21.65 0.94
N PHE A 169 -0.69 21.41 1.52
CA PHE A 169 0.23 20.38 1.02
C PHE A 169 0.89 19.69 2.22
N LYS A 170 0.64 18.40 2.36
CA LYS A 170 1.19 17.55 3.42
C LYS A 170 1.83 16.32 2.82
N VAL A 171 3.13 16.18 2.96
CA VAL A 171 3.84 14.96 2.54
C VAL A 171 3.63 13.83 3.55
N GLU A 172 3.51 12.59 3.09
CA GLU A 172 3.46 11.39 3.94
C GLU A 172 4.89 10.90 4.24
N PRO A 173 5.23 10.60 5.51
CA PRO A 173 6.48 9.94 5.84
C PRO A 173 6.58 8.55 5.20
N VAL A 174 7.80 8.00 5.10
CA VAL A 174 7.98 6.61 4.67
C VAL A 174 7.17 5.65 5.56
N ARG A 175 6.38 4.80 4.90
CA ARG A 175 5.55 3.76 5.53
C ARG A 175 6.40 2.72 6.27
N ARG A 176 5.92 2.24 7.42
CA ARG A 176 6.63 1.29 8.31
C ARG A 176 6.40 -0.18 7.93
N GLU A 177 5.41 -0.45 7.10
CA GLU A 177 5.12 -1.76 6.55
C GLU A 177 6.36 -2.33 5.88
N LYS A 178 6.72 -3.57 6.21
CA LYS A 178 7.88 -4.24 5.60
C LYS A 178 7.61 -4.41 4.09
N PRO A 179 8.50 -3.95 3.19
CA PRO A 179 8.21 -3.99 1.76
C PRO A 179 8.28 -5.40 1.17
N ILE A 180 7.63 -5.61 0.04
CA ILE A 180 7.97 -6.71 -0.87
C ILE A 180 9.24 -6.30 -1.62
N VAL A 181 10.29 -7.09 -1.51
CA VAL A 181 11.61 -6.78 -2.11
C VAL A 181 11.77 -7.57 -3.39
N VAL A 182 11.87 -6.87 -4.52
CA VAL A 182 12.04 -7.49 -5.85
C VAL A 182 13.47 -7.26 -6.33
N TYR A 183 14.23 -8.33 -6.52
CA TYR A 183 15.52 -8.29 -7.20
C TYR A 183 15.40 -8.90 -8.58
N GLY A 184 15.66 -8.11 -9.62
CA GLY A 184 15.49 -8.61 -10.96
C GLY A 184 16.18 -7.82 -12.05
N THR A 185 15.60 -7.94 -13.24
CA THR A 185 16.22 -7.57 -14.52
C THR A 185 15.72 -6.23 -15.05
N SER A 186 15.83 -6.02 -16.37
CA SER A 186 15.20 -4.90 -17.09
C SER A 186 13.68 -4.88 -16.96
N ILE A 187 13.05 -6.06 -16.88
CA ILE A 187 11.60 -6.23 -16.73
C ILE A 187 11.16 -5.68 -15.37
N ALA A 188 11.82 -6.10 -14.29
CA ALA A 188 11.59 -5.57 -12.94
C ALA A 188 11.82 -4.05 -12.88
N GLN A 189 12.89 -3.55 -13.51
CA GLN A 189 13.15 -2.10 -13.57
C GLN A 189 12.05 -1.33 -14.32
N GLY A 190 11.30 -1.99 -15.20
CA GLY A 190 10.10 -1.45 -15.85
C GLY A 190 10.19 -1.31 -17.37
N ALA A 191 11.16 -1.95 -18.04
CA ALA A 191 11.19 -1.98 -19.50
C ALA A 191 10.09 -2.93 -20.02
N CYS A 192 9.13 -2.52 -20.86
CA CYS A 192 8.96 -1.24 -21.56
C CYS A 192 7.63 -0.54 -21.24
N ALA A 193 7.36 -0.33 -19.97
CA ALA A 193 6.19 0.42 -19.53
C ALA A 193 6.17 1.84 -20.14
N SER A 194 5.01 2.28 -20.63
CA SER A 194 4.87 3.59 -21.29
C SER A 194 4.98 4.77 -20.32
N ARG A 195 4.77 4.54 -19.03
CA ARG A 195 4.88 5.50 -17.92
C ARG A 195 5.19 4.78 -16.60
N PRO A 196 5.78 5.43 -15.58
CA PRO A 196 6.17 4.80 -14.33
C PRO A 196 5.09 3.94 -13.65
N GLY A 197 3.84 4.41 -13.62
CA GLY A 197 2.73 3.69 -13.01
C GLY A 197 2.42 2.36 -13.68
N ASN A 198 2.85 2.13 -14.92
CA ASN A 198 2.63 0.90 -15.66
C ASN A 198 3.73 -0.15 -15.46
N ALA A 199 4.82 0.16 -14.75
CA ALA A 199 5.76 -0.90 -14.36
C ALA A 199 5.04 -1.92 -13.47
N TRP A 200 5.22 -3.22 -13.72
CA TRP A 200 4.46 -4.26 -13.01
C TRP A 200 4.63 -4.20 -11.48
N THR A 201 5.81 -3.79 -11.00
CA THR A 201 6.08 -3.58 -9.57
C THR A 201 5.24 -2.44 -8.98
N ASN A 202 5.03 -1.35 -9.73
CA ASN A 202 4.17 -0.25 -9.33
C ASN A 202 2.68 -0.61 -9.45
N ILE A 203 2.28 -1.39 -10.46
CA ILE A 203 0.92 -1.93 -10.57
C ILE A 203 0.62 -2.84 -9.36
N LEU A 204 1.57 -3.73 -9.01
CA LEU A 204 1.48 -4.61 -7.86
C LEU A 204 1.35 -3.83 -6.55
N ALA A 205 2.18 -2.79 -6.36
CA ALA A 205 2.10 -1.90 -5.19
C ALA A 205 0.70 -1.29 -5.03
N ARG A 206 0.05 -0.86 -6.13
CA ARG A 206 -1.33 -0.34 -6.07
C ARG A 206 -2.38 -1.43 -5.81
N LYS A 207 -2.23 -2.59 -6.44
CA LYS A 207 -3.16 -3.73 -6.28
C LYS A 207 -3.21 -4.25 -4.84
N LEU A 208 -2.07 -4.24 -4.16
CA LEU A 208 -1.95 -4.65 -2.76
C LEU A 208 -2.07 -3.49 -1.77
N ASP A 209 -1.91 -2.24 -2.24
CA ASP A 209 -1.64 -1.05 -1.42
C ASP A 209 -0.46 -1.23 -0.45
N TRP A 210 0.57 -1.94 -0.93
CA TRP A 210 1.72 -2.40 -0.15
C TRP A 210 3.03 -1.85 -0.73
N PRO A 211 4.02 -1.46 0.10
CA PRO A 211 5.32 -1.00 -0.40
C PRO A 211 6.06 -2.07 -1.21
N VAL A 212 6.49 -1.76 -2.44
CA VAL A 212 7.33 -2.66 -3.26
C VAL A 212 8.67 -2.00 -3.55
N VAL A 213 9.77 -2.57 -3.03
CA VAL A 213 11.13 -2.10 -3.33
C VAL A 213 11.62 -2.74 -4.62
N ASN A 214 11.95 -1.92 -5.60
CA ASN A 214 12.35 -2.36 -6.94
C ASN A 214 13.88 -2.31 -7.11
N PHE A 215 14.55 -3.44 -6.90
CA PHE A 215 15.96 -3.66 -7.25
C PHE A 215 16.12 -4.31 -8.64
N GLY A 216 15.34 -3.88 -9.63
CA GLY A 216 15.55 -4.23 -11.02
C GLY A 216 16.76 -3.51 -11.62
N PHE A 217 17.71 -4.26 -12.18
CA PHE A 217 18.88 -3.71 -12.87
C PHE A 217 18.96 -4.29 -14.28
N SER A 218 18.62 -3.47 -15.28
CA SER A 218 18.64 -3.83 -16.70
C SER A 218 19.95 -4.48 -17.13
N GLY A 219 19.89 -5.71 -17.65
CA GLY A 219 21.07 -6.47 -18.07
C GLY A 219 21.91 -7.06 -16.93
N ASN A 220 21.55 -6.80 -15.67
CA ASN A 220 22.49 -6.86 -14.54
C ASN A 220 21.92 -7.48 -13.25
N GLY A 221 20.69 -8.00 -13.24
CA GLY A 221 20.21 -8.85 -12.14
C GLY A 221 20.82 -10.25 -12.21
N GLN A 222 22.00 -10.48 -11.61
CA GLN A 222 22.74 -11.74 -11.78
C GLN A 222 22.99 -12.50 -10.45
N LEU A 223 22.21 -12.19 -9.41
CA LEU A 223 22.31 -12.81 -8.08
C LEU A 223 23.70 -12.66 -7.46
N GLU A 224 24.34 -11.51 -7.66
CA GLU A 224 25.69 -11.29 -7.16
C GLU A 224 25.72 -11.02 -5.64
N PRO A 225 26.66 -11.63 -4.89
CA PRO A 225 26.78 -11.44 -3.44
C PRO A 225 26.88 -9.98 -3.01
N GLU A 226 27.57 -9.15 -3.79
CA GLU A 226 27.79 -7.73 -3.50
C GLU A 226 26.49 -6.92 -3.57
N VAL A 227 25.56 -7.30 -4.45
CA VAL A 227 24.22 -6.68 -4.53
C VAL A 227 23.31 -7.25 -3.44
N LEU A 228 23.36 -8.57 -3.24
CA LEU A 228 22.58 -9.27 -2.22
C LEU A 228 22.92 -8.78 -0.82
N LYS A 229 24.17 -8.40 -0.55
CA LYS A 229 24.58 -7.76 0.70
C LYS A 229 23.66 -6.59 1.07
N TYR A 230 23.40 -5.69 0.12
CA TYR A 230 22.54 -4.52 0.33
C TYR A 230 21.06 -4.87 0.35
N ILE A 231 20.60 -5.77 -0.55
CA ILE A 231 19.21 -6.27 -0.51
C ILE A 231 18.89 -6.84 0.87
N ASN A 232 19.84 -7.58 1.47
CA ASN A 232 19.70 -8.20 2.78
C ASN A 232 19.68 -7.18 3.95
N GLU A 233 19.99 -5.91 3.71
CA GLU A 233 19.82 -4.84 4.71
C GLU A 233 18.37 -4.34 4.82
N VAL A 234 17.55 -4.55 3.79
CA VAL A 234 16.12 -4.20 3.79
C VAL A 234 15.33 -5.34 4.45
N ASP A 235 14.62 -5.06 5.54
CA ASP A 235 13.73 -6.03 6.20
C ASP A 235 12.40 -6.15 5.45
N GLY A 236 12.31 -7.11 4.53
CA GLY A 236 11.15 -7.33 3.67
C GLY A 236 10.07 -8.24 4.25
N ALA A 237 8.83 -8.05 3.78
CA ALA A 237 7.71 -8.98 3.99
C ALA A 237 7.82 -10.23 3.10
N ALA A 238 8.49 -10.11 1.95
CA ALA A 238 8.87 -11.22 1.07
C ALA A 238 10.03 -10.79 0.16
N TYR A 239 10.83 -11.75 -0.32
CA TYR A 239 11.92 -11.53 -1.27
C TYR A 239 11.65 -12.30 -2.57
N LEU A 240 11.57 -11.58 -3.69
CA LEU A 240 11.35 -12.15 -5.02
C LEU A 240 12.67 -12.08 -5.82
N LEU A 241 13.19 -13.26 -6.18
CA LEU A 241 14.38 -13.42 -6.99
C LEU A 241 13.98 -13.66 -8.46
N ASP A 242 13.78 -12.57 -9.20
CA ASP A 242 13.34 -12.54 -10.61
C ASP A 242 14.50 -12.14 -11.55
N CYS A 243 15.57 -12.93 -11.52
CA CYS A 243 16.86 -12.61 -12.15
C CYS A 243 17.21 -13.46 -13.38
N TYR A 244 16.48 -14.55 -13.63
CA TYR A 244 16.86 -15.55 -14.65
C TYR A 244 17.11 -15.01 -16.07
N PRO A 245 16.35 -14.02 -16.58
CA PRO A 245 16.63 -13.46 -17.91
C PRO A 245 18.04 -12.91 -18.10
N ASN A 246 18.74 -12.50 -17.01
CA ASN A 246 20.11 -12.01 -17.09
C ASN A 246 21.19 -13.03 -16.72
N LEU A 247 20.80 -14.30 -16.50
CA LEU A 247 21.72 -15.38 -16.21
C LEU A 247 22.13 -16.20 -17.44
N GLY A 248 21.68 -15.82 -18.64
CA GLY A 248 21.85 -16.60 -19.88
C GLY A 248 23.31 -16.92 -20.29
N LYS A 249 24.30 -16.20 -19.75
CA LYS A 249 25.73 -16.47 -19.98
C LYS A 249 26.30 -17.59 -19.11
N PHE A 250 25.58 -18.04 -18.09
CA PHE A 250 26.03 -19.05 -17.14
C PHE A 250 25.49 -20.43 -17.49
N THR A 251 26.22 -21.49 -17.15
CA THR A 251 25.74 -22.88 -17.21
C THR A 251 24.58 -23.09 -16.22
N VAL A 252 23.75 -24.13 -16.43
CA VAL A 252 22.67 -24.51 -15.49
C VAL A 252 23.19 -24.65 -14.06
N GLU A 253 24.36 -25.27 -13.87
CA GLU A 253 24.97 -25.51 -12.55
C GLU A 253 25.33 -24.20 -11.83
N GLU A 254 25.95 -23.26 -12.54
CA GLU A 254 26.28 -21.93 -12.02
C GLU A 254 25.03 -21.09 -11.73
N LYS A 255 24.00 -21.16 -12.57
CA LYS A 255 22.69 -20.54 -12.30
C LYS A 255 22.10 -21.09 -10.99
N THR A 256 22.08 -22.42 -10.85
CA THR A 256 21.61 -23.11 -9.63
C THR A 256 22.42 -22.71 -8.40
N ARG A 257 23.76 -22.71 -8.48
CA ARG A 257 24.66 -22.34 -7.38
C ARG A 257 24.39 -20.92 -6.89
N ARG A 258 24.30 -19.95 -7.80
CA ARG A 258 24.00 -18.54 -7.48
C ARG A 258 22.65 -18.38 -6.78
N THR A 259 21.62 -19.06 -7.28
CA THR A 259 20.29 -19.05 -6.65
C THR A 259 20.35 -19.62 -5.24
N ILE A 260 21.06 -20.74 -5.03
CA ILE A 260 21.21 -21.34 -3.70
C ILE A 260 21.92 -20.39 -2.73
N GLU A 261 23.01 -19.76 -3.17
CA GLU A 261 23.76 -18.79 -2.37
C GLU A 261 22.92 -17.55 -2.04
N ALA A 262 22.12 -17.06 -2.99
CA ALA A 262 21.21 -15.95 -2.77
C ALA A 262 20.16 -16.27 -1.70
N VAL A 263 19.50 -17.43 -1.82
CA VAL A 263 18.49 -17.88 -0.86
C VAL A 263 19.11 -18.05 0.54
N ARG A 264 20.27 -18.72 0.64
CA ARG A 264 20.97 -18.90 1.92
C ARG A 264 21.41 -17.58 2.54
N THR A 265 21.90 -16.63 1.73
CA THR A 265 22.31 -15.30 2.19
C THR A 265 21.14 -14.53 2.80
N ILE A 266 19.99 -14.53 2.13
CA ILE A 266 18.77 -13.86 2.64
C ILE A 266 18.27 -14.59 3.90
N ARG A 267 18.16 -15.93 3.84
CA ARG A 267 17.65 -16.74 4.96
C ARG A 267 18.53 -16.65 6.21
N ALA A 268 19.83 -16.42 6.07
CA ALA A 268 20.74 -16.24 7.19
C ALA A 268 20.37 -15.04 8.08
N LYS A 269 19.60 -14.07 7.57
CA LYS A 269 19.17 -12.88 8.30
C LYS A 269 17.66 -12.76 8.47
N HIS A 270 16.87 -13.26 7.52
CA HIS A 270 15.43 -13.02 7.48
C HIS A 270 14.61 -14.30 7.58
N ALA A 271 13.53 -14.22 8.35
CA ALA A 271 12.50 -15.26 8.44
C ALA A 271 11.41 -15.13 7.35
N ALA A 272 11.35 -14.00 6.64
CA ALA A 272 10.32 -13.77 5.62
C ALA A 272 10.37 -14.81 4.47
N PRO A 273 9.26 -15.02 3.75
CA PRO A 273 9.24 -15.88 2.59
C PRO A 273 10.22 -15.46 1.50
N ILE A 274 10.85 -16.44 0.86
CA ILE A 274 11.75 -16.24 -0.28
C ILE A 274 11.14 -16.95 -1.49
N VAL A 275 11.07 -16.25 -2.61
CA VAL A 275 10.44 -16.72 -3.84
C VAL A 275 11.47 -16.76 -4.95
N ILE A 276 11.74 -17.95 -5.47
CA ILE A 276 12.46 -18.13 -6.73
C ILE A 276 11.43 -17.95 -7.85
N VAL A 277 11.62 -16.93 -8.69
CA VAL A 277 10.69 -16.63 -9.78
C VAL A 277 11.28 -17.21 -11.07
N GLN A 278 10.55 -18.12 -11.72
CA GLN A 278 11.00 -18.69 -12.99
C GLN A 278 11.01 -17.64 -14.11
N HIS A 279 11.80 -17.89 -15.14
CA HIS A 279 11.78 -17.07 -16.35
C HIS A 279 10.42 -17.22 -17.04
N THR A 280 9.77 -16.09 -17.31
CA THR A 280 8.50 -16.01 -18.06
C THR A 280 8.58 -16.53 -19.50
N GLY A 281 9.78 -16.84 -20.01
CA GLY A 281 10.11 -17.05 -21.42
C GLY A 281 10.04 -15.80 -22.31
N PHE A 282 10.31 -15.99 -23.61
CA PHE A 282 10.22 -14.95 -24.63
C PHE A 282 9.19 -15.30 -25.71
N ASN A 283 8.59 -14.29 -26.36
CA ASN A 283 7.57 -14.54 -27.38
C ASN A 283 8.13 -15.25 -28.63
N GLN A 284 9.41 -15.02 -28.93
CA GLN A 284 10.10 -15.61 -30.08
C GLN A 284 10.61 -17.04 -29.87
N ASP A 285 10.40 -17.65 -28.69
CA ASP A 285 10.95 -18.99 -28.38
C ASP A 285 10.46 -20.10 -29.32
N GLU A 286 9.27 -19.95 -29.89
CA GLU A 286 8.74 -20.95 -30.85
C GLU A 286 9.55 -21.01 -32.15
N VAL A 287 10.10 -19.86 -32.56
CA VAL A 287 10.82 -19.72 -33.84
C VAL A 287 12.33 -19.56 -33.67
N GLN A 288 12.81 -19.23 -32.47
CA GLN A 288 14.23 -19.07 -32.15
C GLN A 288 14.71 -20.15 -31.17
N ALA A 289 15.45 -21.13 -31.70
CA ALA A 289 15.94 -22.27 -30.91
C ALA A 289 16.90 -21.85 -29.76
N LEU A 290 17.69 -20.80 -29.96
CA LEU A 290 18.63 -20.32 -28.94
C LEU A 290 17.89 -19.77 -27.71
N THR A 291 16.90 -18.90 -27.91
CA THR A 291 16.16 -18.27 -26.79
C THR A 291 15.34 -19.31 -26.03
N ARG A 292 14.72 -20.25 -26.74
CA ARG A 292 14.04 -21.41 -26.15
C ARG A 292 14.97 -22.25 -25.28
N THR A 293 16.19 -22.51 -25.73
CA THR A 293 17.19 -23.26 -24.96
C THR A 293 17.60 -22.50 -23.70
N GLN A 294 17.84 -21.19 -23.82
CA GLN A 294 18.19 -20.33 -22.68
C GLN A 294 17.10 -20.30 -21.61
N VAL A 295 15.83 -20.22 -22.02
CA VAL A 295 14.68 -20.23 -21.10
C VAL A 295 14.51 -21.60 -20.44
N ALA A 296 14.66 -22.68 -21.20
CA ALA A 296 14.59 -24.04 -20.65
C ALA A 296 15.68 -24.28 -19.60
N GLU A 297 16.94 -23.93 -19.90
CA GLU A 297 18.06 -24.03 -18.95
C GLU A 297 17.88 -23.14 -17.72
N ALA A 298 17.31 -21.94 -17.89
CA ALA A 298 17.01 -21.04 -16.78
C ALA A 298 15.98 -21.65 -15.83
N ASN A 299 14.87 -22.17 -16.37
CA ASN A 299 13.81 -22.77 -15.57
C ASN A 299 14.23 -24.12 -14.97
N GLU A 300 15.07 -24.89 -15.67
CA GLU A 300 15.74 -26.07 -15.10
C GLU A 300 16.60 -25.69 -13.90
N ALA A 301 17.42 -24.65 -14.01
CA ALA A 301 18.27 -24.19 -12.90
C ALA A 301 17.45 -23.70 -11.69
N ALA A 302 16.32 -23.02 -11.93
CA ALA A 302 15.38 -22.58 -10.90
C ALA A 302 14.76 -23.76 -10.17
N GLN A 303 14.28 -24.76 -10.92
CA GLN A 303 13.71 -25.98 -10.37
C GLN A 303 14.74 -26.74 -9.55
N LYS A 304 15.96 -26.95 -10.08
CA LYS A 304 17.07 -27.61 -9.37
C LYS A 304 17.40 -26.89 -8.05
N ALA A 305 17.51 -25.56 -8.07
CA ALA A 305 17.80 -24.79 -6.86
C ALA A 305 16.70 -24.92 -5.81
N TYR A 306 15.43 -24.84 -6.23
CA TYR A 306 14.29 -25.04 -5.35
C TYR A 306 14.27 -26.45 -4.75
N ASP A 307 14.43 -27.50 -5.57
CA ASP A 307 14.38 -28.89 -5.11
C ASP A 307 15.50 -29.24 -4.13
N GLN A 308 16.68 -28.64 -4.30
CA GLN A 308 17.78 -28.81 -3.35
C GLN A 308 17.53 -28.12 -2.00
N LEU A 309 16.75 -27.03 -1.98
CA LEU A 309 16.56 -26.21 -0.79
C LEU A 309 15.21 -26.37 -0.10
N LYS A 310 14.16 -26.88 -0.75
CA LYS A 310 12.79 -26.89 -0.21
C LYS A 310 12.62 -27.63 1.12
N ASN A 311 13.52 -28.58 1.42
CA ASN A 311 13.54 -29.31 2.69
C ASN A 311 14.51 -28.71 3.72
N GLU A 312 15.42 -27.82 3.30
CA GLU A 312 16.42 -27.15 4.15
C GLU A 312 15.92 -25.76 4.59
N VAL A 313 15.28 -25.03 3.68
CA VAL A 313 14.90 -23.63 3.84
C VAL A 313 13.39 -23.53 4.04
N LYS A 314 12.97 -23.13 5.24
CA LYS A 314 11.57 -22.85 5.56
C LYS A 314 11.04 -21.69 4.70
N ASP A 315 9.76 -21.71 4.35
CA ASP A 315 9.05 -20.66 3.60
C ASP A 315 9.78 -20.25 2.32
N LEU A 316 10.34 -21.25 1.62
CA LEU A 316 10.87 -21.13 0.27
C LEU A 316 9.79 -21.54 -0.73
N HIS A 317 9.60 -20.71 -1.76
CA HIS A 317 8.58 -20.94 -2.78
C HIS A 317 9.17 -20.82 -4.18
N LEU A 318 8.57 -21.56 -5.12
CA LEU A 318 8.84 -21.44 -6.55
C LEU A 318 7.59 -20.85 -7.21
N MET A 319 7.76 -19.72 -7.90
CA MET A 319 6.71 -19.13 -8.71
C MET A 319 6.93 -19.50 -10.18
N THR A 320 5.89 -20.05 -10.79
CA THR A 320 5.84 -20.41 -12.21
C THR A 320 4.79 -19.55 -12.93
N PHE A 321 4.82 -19.56 -14.26
CA PHE A 321 3.89 -18.83 -15.10
C PHE A 321 3.24 -19.77 -16.11
N ASP A 322 1.98 -19.49 -16.44
CA ASP A 322 1.30 -20.12 -17.58
C ASP A 322 1.54 -19.33 -18.87
N GLU A 323 0.98 -19.79 -19.98
CA GLU A 323 1.21 -19.19 -21.30
C GLU A 323 0.62 -17.77 -21.44
N SER A 324 -0.25 -17.32 -20.53
CA SER A 324 -0.89 -16.01 -20.63
C SER A 324 0.08 -14.83 -20.48
N VAL A 325 1.26 -15.03 -19.86
CA VAL A 325 2.32 -14.01 -19.81
C VAL A 325 3.02 -13.82 -21.17
N ARG A 326 2.82 -14.75 -22.11
CA ARG A 326 3.47 -14.81 -23.42
C ARG A 326 2.44 -14.92 -24.55
N THR A 327 1.84 -13.80 -24.90
CA THR A 327 1.02 -13.70 -26.12
C THR A 327 1.66 -12.73 -27.09
N THR A 328 1.23 -12.75 -28.36
CA THR A 328 1.73 -11.80 -29.38
C THR A 328 1.60 -10.34 -28.94
N GLU A 329 0.63 -10.04 -28.06
CA GLU A 329 0.30 -8.70 -27.61
C GLU A 329 0.96 -8.29 -26.29
N THR A 330 1.73 -9.15 -25.61
CA THR A 330 2.28 -8.84 -24.28
C THR A 330 3.64 -8.15 -24.30
N THR A 331 4.36 -8.13 -25.42
CA THR A 331 5.73 -7.56 -25.49
C THR A 331 5.84 -6.39 -26.44
N ALA A 332 6.84 -5.53 -26.22
CA ALA A 332 7.15 -4.39 -27.08
C ALA A 332 8.01 -4.80 -28.29
N GLU A 333 8.93 -5.75 -28.09
CA GLU A 333 9.83 -6.23 -29.15
C GLU A 333 10.13 -7.74 -29.10
N GLY A 334 9.34 -8.51 -28.34
CA GLY A 334 9.50 -9.96 -28.17
C GLY A 334 10.08 -10.38 -26.82
N ILE A 335 10.89 -9.52 -26.20
CA ILE A 335 11.54 -9.78 -24.90
C ILE A 335 10.85 -9.03 -23.76
N HIS A 336 10.74 -7.70 -23.88
CA HIS A 336 10.27 -6.85 -22.81
C HIS A 336 8.75 -6.67 -22.84
N PRO A 337 8.05 -6.80 -21.69
CA PRO A 337 6.61 -6.57 -21.65
C PRO A 337 6.25 -5.13 -22.04
N ASN A 338 5.21 -4.96 -22.86
CA ASN A 338 4.53 -3.68 -23.04
C ASN A 338 3.54 -3.45 -21.86
N ASP A 339 2.74 -2.39 -21.90
CA ASP A 339 1.79 -2.09 -20.81
C ASP A 339 0.81 -3.24 -20.52
N TYR A 340 0.30 -3.92 -21.55
CA TYR A 340 -0.59 -5.06 -21.37
C TYR A 340 0.14 -6.22 -20.68
N GLY A 341 1.34 -6.56 -21.15
CA GLY A 341 2.18 -7.57 -20.50
C GLY A 341 2.54 -7.23 -19.05
N MET A 342 2.78 -5.96 -18.73
CA MET A 342 3.03 -5.51 -17.35
C MET A 342 1.81 -5.72 -16.45
N VAL A 343 0.59 -5.47 -16.95
CA VAL A 343 -0.65 -5.73 -16.21
C VAL A 343 -0.84 -7.23 -15.95
N VAL A 344 -0.61 -8.06 -16.97
CA VAL A 344 -0.69 -9.52 -16.85
C VAL A 344 0.32 -10.03 -15.82
N LEU A 345 1.58 -9.57 -15.91
CA LEU A 345 2.63 -9.95 -14.98
C LEU A 345 2.30 -9.54 -13.53
N ALA A 346 1.81 -8.32 -13.32
CA ALA A 346 1.38 -7.85 -12.01
C ALA A 346 0.20 -8.66 -11.45
N GLY A 347 -0.71 -9.15 -12.30
CA GLY A 347 -1.83 -10.00 -11.89
C GLY A 347 -1.39 -11.37 -11.37
N HIS A 348 -0.40 -11.99 -12.02
CA HIS A 348 0.20 -13.24 -11.56
C HIS A 348 0.88 -13.05 -10.20
N HIS A 349 1.68 -11.99 -10.07
CA HIS A 349 2.34 -11.66 -8.81
C HIS A 349 1.35 -11.33 -7.70
N GLU A 350 0.28 -10.58 -7.98
CA GLU A 350 -0.79 -10.31 -7.00
C GLU A 350 -1.41 -11.62 -6.49
N THR A 351 -1.77 -12.52 -7.40
CA THR A 351 -2.42 -13.80 -7.04
C THR A 351 -1.51 -14.64 -6.16
N PHE A 352 -0.25 -14.79 -6.57
CA PHE A 352 0.75 -15.54 -5.83
C PHE A 352 1.01 -14.92 -4.45
N LEU A 353 1.20 -13.60 -4.39
CA LEU A 353 1.51 -12.90 -3.13
C LEU A 353 0.34 -12.85 -2.16
N ARG A 354 -0.91 -12.77 -2.63
CA ARG A 354 -2.08 -12.88 -1.75
C ARG A 354 -2.15 -14.25 -1.07
N GLN A 355 -1.78 -15.32 -1.78
CA GLN A 355 -1.69 -16.65 -1.19
C GLN A 355 -0.51 -16.73 -0.21
N LEU A 356 0.68 -16.32 -0.67
CA LEU A 356 1.92 -16.37 0.12
C LEU A 356 1.82 -15.63 1.45
N LEU A 357 1.33 -14.39 1.39
CA LEU A 357 1.22 -13.49 2.54
C LEU A 357 -0.10 -13.66 3.28
N ARG A 358 -0.94 -14.63 2.89
CA ARG A 358 -2.23 -14.94 3.53
C ARG A 358 -3.14 -13.70 3.61
N MET A 359 -3.33 -13.07 2.45
CA MET A 359 -4.15 -11.88 2.24
C MET A 359 -5.23 -12.14 1.17
N PRO A 360 -6.13 -13.13 1.37
CA PRO A 360 -7.18 -13.41 0.41
C PRO A 360 -8.07 -12.19 0.18
N LYS A 361 -8.67 -12.11 -1.01
CA LYS A 361 -9.60 -11.05 -1.40
C LYS A 361 -10.91 -11.68 -1.82
N GLY A 362 -12.01 -11.26 -1.21
CA GLY A 362 -13.35 -11.70 -1.61
C GLY A 362 -13.91 -10.88 -2.79
N THR A 363 -15.16 -11.16 -3.15
CA THR A 363 -15.85 -10.50 -4.27
C THR A 363 -16.76 -9.35 -3.84
N LYS A 364 -17.10 -9.27 -2.54
CA LYS A 364 -17.97 -8.24 -1.96
C LYS A 364 -17.16 -7.06 -1.42
N SER A 365 -17.76 -5.87 -1.39
CA SER A 365 -17.17 -4.63 -0.83
C SER A 365 -16.57 -4.84 0.56
N THR A 366 -17.27 -5.59 1.42
CA THR A 366 -16.88 -5.90 2.80
C THR A 366 -15.68 -6.84 2.92
N MET A 367 -15.27 -7.49 1.83
CA MET A 367 -14.17 -8.46 1.74
C MET A 367 -12.99 -7.97 0.87
N ILE A 368 -13.04 -6.71 0.41
CA ILE A 368 -11.99 -6.11 -0.42
C ILE A 368 -11.21 -5.12 0.46
N PRO A 369 -9.99 -5.46 0.93
CA PRO A 369 -9.22 -4.58 1.80
C PRO A 369 -8.95 -3.24 1.12
N VAL A 370 -9.28 -2.15 1.80
CA VAL A 370 -9.14 -0.79 1.25
C VAL A 370 -8.88 0.23 2.36
N THR A 371 -8.10 1.27 2.04
CA THR A 371 -7.85 2.42 2.90
C THR A 371 -9.01 3.41 2.87
N GLN A 372 -8.93 4.49 3.66
CA GLN A 372 -9.93 5.55 3.65
C GLN A 372 -9.37 6.89 4.13
N ARG A 373 -10.03 7.97 3.70
CA ARG A 373 -9.75 9.34 4.17
C ARG A 373 -11.04 10.15 4.23
N ARG A 374 -12.02 9.67 5.00
CA ARG A 374 -13.36 10.27 5.08
C ARG A 374 -13.40 11.59 5.88
N GLU A 375 -12.41 11.85 6.72
CA GLU A 375 -12.36 12.97 7.66
C GLU A 375 -11.07 13.81 7.53
N PRO A 376 -10.73 14.34 6.33
CA PRO A 376 -9.53 15.14 6.16
C PRO A 376 -9.60 16.42 7.02
N GLY A 377 -8.45 16.81 7.59
CA GLY A 377 -8.32 17.97 8.49
C GLY A 377 -8.70 17.72 9.96
N THR A 378 -9.45 16.65 10.26
CA THR A 378 -9.81 16.30 11.65
C THR A 378 -9.16 15.00 12.13
N TYR A 379 -9.07 13.98 11.27
CA TYR A 379 -8.53 12.67 11.60
C TYR A 379 -7.68 12.12 10.46
N ASP A 380 -6.43 11.74 10.78
CA ASP A 380 -5.51 11.15 9.80
C ASP A 380 -5.44 9.63 10.03
N TRP A 381 -6.23 8.90 9.24
CA TRP A 381 -6.35 7.45 9.31
C TRP A 381 -5.01 6.74 9.07
N GLN A 382 -4.24 7.19 8.09
CA GLN A 382 -2.96 6.59 7.75
C GLN A 382 -1.92 6.88 8.83
N ALA A 383 -1.87 8.11 9.37
CA ALA A 383 -0.99 8.42 10.49
C ALA A 383 -1.32 7.58 11.73
N ARG A 384 -2.60 7.28 11.97
CA ARG A 384 -3.02 6.39 13.06
C ARG A 384 -2.52 4.96 12.84
N HIS A 385 -2.60 4.44 11.61
CA HIS A 385 -2.05 3.13 11.25
C HIS A 385 -0.55 3.05 11.53
N GLN A 386 0.22 4.02 11.05
CA GLN A 386 1.67 4.09 11.29
C GLN A 386 2.01 4.20 12.79
N ASP A 387 1.17 4.88 13.56
CA ASP A 387 1.28 5.01 15.01
C ASP A 387 1.01 3.68 15.75
N ILE A 388 0.01 2.90 15.32
CA ILE A 388 -0.23 1.54 15.84
C ILE A 388 0.95 0.62 15.56
N LEU A 389 1.46 0.60 14.32
CA LEU A 389 2.63 -0.21 13.98
C LEU A 389 3.84 0.14 14.85
N ARG A 390 4.08 1.45 15.05
CA ARG A 390 5.15 1.92 15.95
C ARG A 390 4.95 1.43 17.38
N GLN A 391 3.76 1.63 17.94
CA GLN A 391 3.46 1.20 19.31
C GLN A 391 3.60 -0.32 19.48
N ASN A 392 3.19 -1.12 18.49
CA ASN A 392 3.30 -2.59 18.52
C ASN A 392 4.76 -3.03 18.53
N ALA A 393 5.61 -2.40 17.72
CA ALA A 393 7.04 -2.66 17.71
C ALA A 393 7.74 -2.22 19.00
N GLU A 394 7.35 -1.08 19.59
CA GLU A 394 7.93 -0.55 20.83
C GLU A 394 7.49 -1.35 22.07
N GLN A 395 6.22 -1.74 22.12
CA GLN A 395 5.64 -2.50 23.22
C GLN A 395 4.55 -3.41 22.67
N ALA A 396 4.83 -4.71 22.57
CA ALA A 396 3.85 -5.70 22.16
C ALA A 396 2.62 -5.68 23.08
N PRO A 397 1.39 -5.54 22.55
CA PRO A 397 0.19 -5.58 23.38
C PRO A 397 -0.17 -7.02 23.77
N ARG A 398 -0.67 -7.19 24.99
CA ARG A 398 -1.12 -8.50 25.48
C ARG A 398 -2.50 -8.86 24.96
N ARG A 399 -3.36 -7.84 24.85
CA ARG A 399 -4.73 -7.93 24.31
C ARG A 399 -4.97 -6.75 23.40
N VAL A 400 -5.87 -6.91 22.44
CA VAL A 400 -6.23 -5.83 21.51
C VAL A 400 -7.73 -5.72 21.36
N ILE A 401 -8.21 -4.50 21.13
CA ILE A 401 -9.59 -4.24 20.72
C ILE A 401 -9.60 -3.47 19.41
N MET A 402 -10.24 -4.03 18.39
CA MET A 402 -10.35 -3.48 17.05
C MET A 402 -11.79 -3.04 16.78
N GLY A 403 -11.94 -1.87 16.16
CA GLY A 403 -13.27 -1.38 15.81
C GLY A 403 -13.26 -0.04 15.09
N ASN A 404 -14.42 0.62 15.09
CA ASN A 404 -14.62 1.93 14.48
C ASN A 404 -14.46 3.09 15.50
N SER A 405 -15.07 4.24 15.22
CA SER A 405 -15.05 5.45 16.05
C SER A 405 -15.51 5.19 17.49
N ILE A 406 -16.46 4.26 17.69
CA ILE A 406 -16.94 3.87 19.02
C ILE A 406 -15.81 3.26 19.85
N THR A 407 -14.97 2.41 19.24
CA THR A 407 -13.78 1.89 19.91
C THR A 407 -12.72 2.97 20.04
N HIS A 408 -12.51 3.77 18.99
CA HIS A 408 -11.50 4.84 18.96
C HIS A 408 -11.69 5.85 20.12
N TYR A 409 -12.92 6.29 20.36
CA TYR A 409 -13.24 7.28 21.38
C TYR A 409 -13.31 6.71 22.81
N TRP A 410 -13.15 5.41 23.01
CA TRP A 410 -13.19 4.83 24.35
C TRP A 410 -12.01 5.32 25.21
N GLY A 411 -10.80 5.36 24.66
CA GLY A 411 -9.61 5.79 25.40
C GLY A 411 -8.31 5.46 24.68
N GLY A 412 -7.18 5.60 25.38
CA GLY A 412 -5.84 5.41 24.81
C GLY A 412 -5.17 6.75 24.46
N ALA A 413 -4.21 6.73 23.53
CA ALA A 413 -3.39 7.89 23.21
C ALA A 413 -4.00 8.78 22.10
N HIS A 414 -5.28 9.17 22.24
CA HIS A 414 -6.01 9.96 21.23
C HIS A 414 -6.57 11.26 21.79
N ARG A 415 -6.90 12.21 20.92
CA ARG A 415 -7.41 13.54 21.31
C ARG A 415 -8.80 13.47 21.96
N ILE A 416 -9.69 12.62 21.44
CA ILE A 416 -11.05 12.43 21.95
C ILE A 416 -11.08 11.11 22.72
N GLN A 417 -11.47 11.15 23.99
CA GLN A 417 -11.50 9.99 24.90
C GLN A 417 -12.72 10.08 25.82
N ASP A 418 -13.87 9.73 25.28
CA ASP A 418 -15.17 9.84 25.93
C ASP A 418 -15.37 8.80 27.03
N GLY A 419 -14.63 7.69 26.98
CA GLY A 419 -14.64 6.62 27.98
C GLY A 419 -13.36 6.54 28.83
N LYS A 420 -12.50 7.59 28.86
CA LYS A 420 -11.14 7.55 29.41
C LYS A 420 -11.03 6.89 30.79
N GLU A 421 -11.95 7.22 31.69
CA GLU A 421 -11.96 6.69 33.06
C GLU A 421 -12.17 5.17 33.07
N SER A 422 -13.21 4.70 32.37
CA SER A 422 -13.49 3.26 32.22
C SER A 422 -12.35 2.53 31.50
N TRP A 423 -11.71 3.17 30.51
CA TRP A 423 -10.56 2.63 29.78
C TRP A 423 -9.36 2.40 30.72
N ASN A 424 -8.99 3.43 31.48
CA ASN A 424 -7.86 3.37 32.41
C ASN A 424 -8.11 2.41 33.58
N ARG A 425 -9.36 2.28 34.03
CA ARG A 425 -9.72 1.40 35.14
C ARG A 425 -9.77 -0.07 34.73
N VAL A 426 -10.22 -0.38 33.51
CA VAL A 426 -10.52 -1.75 33.08
C VAL A 426 -9.53 -2.27 32.04
N PHE A 427 -9.32 -1.53 30.95
CA PHE A 427 -8.58 -2.00 29.78
C PHE A 427 -7.06 -1.88 29.94
N VAL A 428 -6.58 -0.78 30.53
CA VAL A 428 -5.13 -0.58 30.77
C VAL A 428 -4.55 -1.67 31.68
N PRO A 429 -5.12 -1.99 32.86
CA PRO A 429 -4.60 -3.05 33.72
C PRO A 429 -4.73 -4.44 33.09
N ALA A 430 -5.75 -4.65 32.24
CA ALA A 430 -5.91 -5.88 31.48
C ALA A 430 -4.94 -6.00 30.29
N GLY A 431 -4.16 -4.96 29.98
CA GLY A 431 -3.15 -4.97 28.92
C GLY A 431 -3.72 -4.82 27.51
N TYR A 432 -4.86 -4.15 27.37
CA TYR A 432 -5.48 -3.87 26.08
C TYR A 432 -4.82 -2.68 25.36
N ARG A 433 -4.62 -2.84 24.05
CA ARG A 433 -4.38 -1.74 23.13
C ARG A 433 -5.64 -1.38 22.35
N ASN A 434 -5.95 -0.09 22.32
CA ASN A 434 -7.02 0.44 21.48
C ASN A 434 -6.54 0.50 20.03
N MET A 435 -7.23 -0.22 19.14
CA MET A 435 -7.01 -0.25 17.69
C MET A 435 -8.30 0.11 16.94
N GLY A 436 -9.10 1.01 17.54
CA GLY A 436 -10.27 1.63 16.94
C GLY A 436 -9.92 2.84 16.07
N TYR A 437 -10.65 3.01 14.96
CA TYR A 437 -10.43 4.07 13.96
C TYR A 437 -11.74 4.78 13.60
N GLY A 438 -11.69 6.11 13.43
CA GLY A 438 -12.84 6.87 12.93
C GLY A 438 -13.37 6.32 11.61
N TRP A 439 -14.69 6.17 11.47
CA TRP A 439 -15.38 5.75 10.24
C TRP A 439 -15.00 4.38 9.65
N ASP A 440 -14.28 3.53 10.35
CA ASP A 440 -13.93 2.22 9.78
C ASP A 440 -15.16 1.38 9.45
N TYR A 441 -15.10 0.79 8.26
CA TYR A 441 -15.98 -0.28 7.80
C TYR A 441 -15.24 -1.61 7.98
N VAL A 442 -15.94 -2.75 7.82
CA VAL A 442 -15.32 -4.09 7.92
C VAL A 442 -14.07 -4.22 7.04
N GLN A 443 -14.14 -3.77 5.79
CA GLN A 443 -13.04 -3.85 4.84
C GLN A 443 -11.85 -2.93 5.14
N ASN A 444 -12.06 -1.87 5.93
CA ASN A 444 -10.96 -1.01 6.40
C ASN A 444 -10.16 -1.73 7.50
N VAL A 445 -10.85 -2.45 8.40
CA VAL A 445 -10.18 -3.30 9.40
C VAL A 445 -9.44 -4.45 8.72
N LEU A 446 -10.04 -5.07 7.69
CA LEU A 446 -9.40 -6.11 6.90
C LEU A 446 -8.08 -5.64 6.30
N TRP A 447 -8.05 -4.42 5.74
CA TRP A 447 -6.81 -3.82 5.25
C TRP A 447 -5.77 -3.73 6.37
N ARG A 448 -6.13 -3.20 7.54
CA ARG A 448 -5.19 -3.01 8.66
C ARG A 448 -4.63 -4.33 9.20
N VAL A 449 -5.47 -5.37 9.26
CA VAL A 449 -5.04 -6.74 9.63
C VAL A 449 -4.00 -7.27 8.64
N TYR A 450 -4.22 -7.07 7.34
CA TYR A 450 -3.24 -7.45 6.33
C TYR A 450 -1.96 -6.63 6.43
N HIS A 451 -2.05 -5.34 6.76
CA HIS A 451 -0.93 -4.39 6.81
C HIS A 451 -0.23 -4.32 8.17
N GLY A 452 -0.20 -5.44 8.89
CA GLY A 452 0.73 -5.65 10.01
C GLY A 452 0.24 -5.21 11.39
N GLU A 453 -1.00 -4.74 11.54
CA GLU A 453 -1.48 -4.32 12.86
C GLU A 453 -1.58 -5.46 13.89
N LEU A 454 -1.65 -6.72 13.42
CA LEU A 454 -1.63 -7.91 14.26
C LEU A 454 -0.34 -8.74 14.08
N ASP A 455 0.70 -8.20 13.46
CA ASP A 455 1.95 -8.92 13.23
C ASP A 455 2.99 -8.61 14.33
N GLY A 456 3.92 -9.54 14.56
CA GLY A 456 5.08 -9.34 15.44
C GLY A 456 4.85 -9.56 16.93
N PHE A 457 3.67 -10.02 17.34
CA PHE A 457 3.36 -10.41 18.72
C PHE A 457 2.31 -11.54 18.75
N GLU A 458 2.20 -12.24 19.89
CA GLU A 458 1.13 -13.20 20.15
C GLU A 458 0.14 -12.60 21.14
N ALA A 459 -1.06 -12.27 20.68
CA ALA A 459 -2.14 -11.74 21.53
C ALA A 459 -2.77 -12.88 22.35
N GLU A 460 -3.09 -12.62 23.62
CA GLU A 460 -3.97 -13.51 24.39
C GLU A 460 -5.42 -13.43 23.90
N LYS A 461 -5.86 -12.21 23.54
CA LYS A 461 -7.25 -11.92 23.19
C LYS A 461 -7.37 -10.81 22.15
N VAL A 462 -8.24 -11.03 21.17
CA VAL A 462 -8.67 -10.04 20.17
C VAL A 462 -10.17 -9.79 20.36
N VAL A 463 -10.53 -8.55 20.67
CA VAL A 463 -11.94 -8.12 20.76
C VAL A 463 -12.29 -7.32 19.50
N LEU A 464 -13.39 -7.68 18.84
CA LEU A 464 -13.83 -7.03 17.60
C LEU A 464 -15.22 -6.40 17.76
N ASN A 465 -15.34 -5.11 17.43
CA ASN A 465 -16.62 -4.41 17.32
C ASN A 465 -16.64 -3.53 16.05
N ILE A 466 -17.12 -4.09 14.94
CA ILE A 466 -17.12 -3.44 13.62
C ILE A 466 -18.37 -3.80 12.82
N GLY A 467 -18.81 -2.91 11.92
CA GLY A 467 -19.96 -3.12 11.03
C GLY A 467 -21.05 -2.05 11.14
N THR A 468 -21.10 -1.25 12.22
CA THR A 468 -22.13 -0.20 12.38
C THR A 468 -22.15 0.83 11.25
N ASN A 469 -20.98 1.11 10.66
CA ASN A 469 -20.84 2.06 9.56
C ASN A 469 -21.22 1.46 8.20
N ASN A 470 -21.22 0.14 8.08
CA ASN A 470 -21.67 -0.58 6.88
C ASN A 470 -23.20 -0.58 6.75
N LEU A 471 -23.94 -0.41 7.86
CA LEU A 471 -25.41 -0.42 7.89
C LEU A 471 -26.03 0.49 6.82
N THR A 472 -25.43 1.63 6.50
CA THR A 472 -26.03 2.55 5.53
C THR A 472 -26.01 2.03 4.09
N PHE A 473 -25.07 1.16 3.72
CA PHE A 473 -24.78 0.83 2.32
C PHE A 473 -24.81 -0.66 2.01
N ASP A 474 -24.48 -1.51 2.97
CA ASP A 474 -24.39 -2.96 2.78
C ASP A 474 -25.62 -3.67 3.35
N SER A 475 -25.97 -4.81 2.77
CA SER A 475 -26.99 -5.72 3.30
C SER A 475 -26.50 -6.37 4.60
N ASP A 476 -27.43 -6.90 5.40
CA ASP A 476 -27.07 -7.62 6.61
C ASP A 476 -26.24 -8.88 6.28
N GLU A 477 -26.55 -9.55 5.18
CA GLU A 477 -25.84 -10.71 4.66
C GLU A 477 -24.39 -10.36 4.27
N ASP A 478 -24.19 -9.25 3.55
CA ASP A 478 -22.84 -8.80 3.17
C ASP A 478 -21.99 -8.38 4.38
N ILE A 479 -22.62 -7.81 5.40
CA ILE A 479 -21.95 -7.48 6.66
C ILE A 479 -21.54 -8.74 7.41
N VAL A 480 -22.45 -9.73 7.55
CA VAL A 480 -22.15 -11.00 8.22
C VAL A 480 -21.03 -11.74 7.49
N GLU A 481 -21.12 -11.90 6.17
CA GLU A 481 -20.08 -12.59 5.42
C GLU A 481 -18.74 -11.85 5.46
N GLY A 482 -18.76 -10.52 5.39
CA GLY A 482 -17.55 -9.69 5.55
C GLY A 482 -16.93 -9.85 6.94
N LEU A 483 -17.74 -9.92 7.99
CA LEU A 483 -17.27 -10.17 9.36
C LEU A 483 -16.62 -11.54 9.49
N LEU A 484 -17.23 -12.60 8.92
CA LEU A 484 -16.64 -13.93 8.92
C LEU A 484 -15.31 -13.96 8.16
N PHE A 485 -15.24 -13.25 7.02
CA PHE A 485 -14.00 -13.11 6.25
C PHE A 485 -12.90 -12.41 7.05
N LEU A 486 -13.25 -11.32 7.74
CA LEU A 486 -12.32 -10.60 8.63
C LEU A 486 -11.89 -11.46 9.83
N LEU A 487 -12.80 -12.22 10.45
CA LEU A 487 -12.48 -13.09 11.58
C LEU A 487 -11.50 -14.19 11.17
N ALA A 488 -11.66 -14.78 9.98
CA ALA A 488 -10.70 -15.72 9.43
C ALA A 488 -9.32 -15.06 9.24
N ALA A 489 -9.27 -13.83 8.70
CA ALA A 489 -8.02 -13.09 8.58
C ALA A 489 -7.37 -12.78 9.94
N ILE A 490 -8.14 -12.40 10.95
CA ILE A 490 -7.64 -12.17 12.31
C ILE A 490 -7.09 -13.46 12.92
N HIS A 491 -7.83 -14.57 12.82
CA HIS A 491 -7.39 -15.87 13.33
C HIS A 491 -6.10 -16.34 12.65
N GLU A 492 -5.95 -16.11 11.34
CA GLU A 492 -4.72 -16.43 10.61
C GLU A 492 -3.49 -15.66 11.13
N ARG A 493 -3.67 -14.41 11.59
CA ARG A 493 -2.59 -13.60 12.19
C ARG A 493 -2.35 -13.95 13.66
N GLN A 494 -3.40 -14.34 14.38
CA GLN A 494 -3.38 -14.57 15.82
C GLN A 494 -4.01 -15.94 16.16
N PRO A 495 -3.41 -17.06 15.72
CA PRO A 495 -4.03 -18.39 15.80
C PRO A 495 -4.22 -18.91 17.24
N LYS A 496 -3.49 -18.33 18.20
CA LYS A 496 -3.58 -18.68 19.63
C LYS A 496 -4.49 -17.76 20.44
N ALA A 497 -4.94 -16.64 19.86
CA ALA A 497 -5.73 -15.67 20.60
C ALA A 497 -7.18 -16.15 20.76
N ALA A 498 -7.76 -15.91 21.95
CA ALA A 498 -9.20 -15.96 22.09
C ALA A 498 -9.82 -14.80 21.29
N ILE A 499 -10.78 -15.08 20.42
CA ILE A 499 -11.46 -14.04 19.64
C ILE A 499 -12.85 -13.83 20.20
N LYS A 500 -13.14 -12.58 20.60
CA LYS A 500 -14.45 -12.13 21.06
C LYS A 500 -15.07 -11.15 20.07
N VAL A 501 -16.27 -11.46 19.60
CA VAL A 501 -17.11 -10.59 18.77
C VAL A 501 -18.13 -9.90 19.66
N VAL A 502 -18.03 -8.59 19.76
CA VAL A 502 -18.99 -7.77 20.51
C VAL A 502 -20.10 -7.34 19.57
N ALA A 503 -21.34 -7.59 19.97
CA ALA A 503 -22.54 -7.18 19.25
C ALA A 503 -22.49 -5.68 18.89
N LEU A 504 -23.05 -5.32 17.74
CA LEU A 504 -23.19 -3.92 17.37
C LEU A 504 -24.07 -3.21 18.39
N TYR A 505 -23.63 -2.05 18.86
CA TYR A 505 -24.42 -1.27 19.82
C TYR A 505 -25.66 -0.70 19.13
N PRO A 506 -26.81 -0.63 19.84
CA PRO A 506 -28.00 -0.01 19.29
C PRO A 506 -27.70 1.45 18.99
N ARG A 507 -28.25 1.94 17.87
CA ARG A 507 -28.13 3.33 17.45
C ARG A 507 -29.52 3.88 17.16
N ARG A 508 -29.70 5.18 17.39
CA ARG A 508 -30.96 5.89 17.22
C ARG A 508 -31.59 5.54 15.87
N ALA A 509 -32.85 5.15 15.91
CA ALA A 509 -33.68 4.85 14.73
C ALA A 509 -33.18 3.68 13.86
N MET A 510 -32.25 2.85 14.34
CA MET A 510 -31.89 1.57 13.70
C MET A 510 -31.89 0.42 14.71
N GLU A 511 -32.54 0.56 15.87
CA GLU A 511 -32.50 -0.43 16.94
C GLU A 511 -33.00 -1.80 16.46
N GLU A 512 -34.09 -1.84 15.71
CA GLU A 512 -34.67 -3.07 15.18
C GLU A 512 -33.74 -3.78 14.19
N ARG A 513 -33.17 -3.03 13.24
CA ARG A 513 -32.23 -3.58 12.26
C ARG A 513 -30.95 -4.08 12.94
N VAL A 514 -30.40 -3.31 13.87
CA VAL A 514 -29.20 -3.72 14.64
C VAL A 514 -29.49 -5.00 15.42
N ALA A 515 -30.64 -5.10 16.08
CA ALA A 515 -31.02 -6.32 16.79
C ALA A 515 -31.18 -7.52 15.85
N GLY A 516 -31.75 -7.32 14.65
CA GLY A 516 -31.85 -8.33 13.60
C GLY A 516 -30.49 -8.82 13.11
N LEU A 517 -29.59 -7.88 12.79
CA LEU A 517 -28.23 -8.18 12.34
C LEU A 517 -27.42 -8.87 13.44
N ASN A 518 -27.53 -8.44 14.70
CA ASN A 518 -26.83 -9.07 15.82
C ASN A 518 -27.21 -10.54 16.00
N ARG A 519 -28.49 -10.90 15.84
CA ARG A 519 -28.92 -12.31 15.84
C ARG A 519 -28.26 -13.12 14.71
N LYS A 520 -28.15 -12.55 13.51
CA LYS A 520 -27.47 -13.20 12.38
C LYS A 520 -25.97 -13.36 12.66
N ILE A 521 -25.32 -12.34 13.23
CA ILE A 521 -23.91 -12.39 13.60
C ILE A 521 -23.69 -13.49 14.65
N GLU A 522 -24.48 -13.51 15.73
CA GLU A 522 -24.41 -14.52 16.78
C GLU A 522 -24.52 -15.94 16.22
N GLN A 523 -25.54 -16.19 15.40
CA GLN A 523 -25.77 -17.48 14.73
C GLN A 523 -24.60 -17.89 13.83
N ALA A 524 -23.90 -16.93 13.22
CA ALA A 524 -22.78 -17.19 12.33
C ALA A 524 -21.45 -17.43 13.07
N VAL A 525 -21.21 -16.74 14.20
CA VAL A 525 -19.90 -16.77 14.87
C VAL A 525 -19.79 -17.88 15.93
N LEU A 526 -20.87 -18.23 16.63
CA LEU A 526 -20.84 -19.25 17.68
C LEU A 526 -20.41 -20.64 17.17
N PRO A 527 -20.89 -21.13 16.01
CA PRO A 527 -20.45 -22.43 15.47
C PRO A 527 -18.97 -22.48 15.11
N LEU A 528 -18.31 -21.33 14.94
CA LEU A 528 -16.88 -21.22 14.66
C LEU A 528 -16.01 -21.22 15.93
N GLY A 529 -16.63 -21.28 17.11
CA GLY A 529 -15.93 -21.30 18.40
C GLY A 529 -15.48 -19.94 18.91
N TYR A 530 -15.94 -18.84 18.28
CA TYR A 530 -15.68 -17.48 18.77
C TYR A 530 -16.58 -17.11 19.95
N GLU A 531 -16.08 -16.32 20.89
CA GLU A 531 -16.89 -15.75 21.96
C GLU A 531 -17.82 -14.68 21.36
N TYR A 532 -19.12 -14.73 21.67
CA TYR A 532 -20.06 -13.65 21.34
C TYR A 532 -20.48 -12.92 22.61
N CYS A 533 -20.48 -11.59 22.57
CA CYS A 533 -20.83 -10.74 23.71
C CYS A 533 -21.84 -9.67 23.31
N ASP A 534 -23.10 -9.84 23.73
CA ASP A 534 -24.12 -8.81 23.57
C ASP A 534 -24.19 -7.90 24.81
N VAL A 535 -23.73 -6.67 24.64
CA VAL A 535 -23.84 -5.59 25.63
C VAL A 535 -24.83 -4.50 25.18
N GLY A 536 -25.54 -4.71 24.07
CA GLY A 536 -26.50 -3.75 23.52
C GLY A 536 -27.66 -3.47 24.46
N SER A 537 -28.10 -4.47 25.22
CA SER A 537 -29.21 -4.35 26.19
C SER A 537 -28.94 -3.34 27.30
N TYR A 538 -27.68 -3.08 27.67
CA TYR A 538 -27.31 -2.05 28.66
C TYR A 538 -27.55 -0.61 28.18
N PHE A 539 -27.78 -0.43 26.87
CA PHE A 539 -28.08 0.85 26.25
C PHE A 539 -29.57 1.07 25.98
N LEU A 540 -30.43 0.10 26.28
CA LEU A 540 -31.85 0.15 25.94
C LEU A 540 -32.74 0.44 27.16
N LYS A 541 -33.81 1.17 26.93
CA LYS A 541 -34.96 1.30 27.83
C LYS A 541 -35.91 0.10 27.67
N PRO A 542 -36.88 -0.10 28.58
CA PRO A 542 -37.85 -1.19 28.49
C PRO A 542 -38.70 -1.20 27.20
N ASP A 543 -38.83 -0.05 26.52
CA ASP A 543 -39.53 0.09 25.23
C ASP A 543 -38.67 -0.32 24.02
N GLY A 544 -37.43 -0.78 24.25
CA GLY A 544 -36.49 -1.19 23.20
C GLY A 544 -35.81 -0.03 22.47
N LYS A 545 -36.01 1.22 22.91
CA LYS A 545 -35.29 2.39 22.38
C LYS A 545 -34.03 2.67 23.18
N ILE A 546 -33.06 3.34 22.54
CA ILE A 546 -31.84 3.73 23.24
C ILE A 546 -32.14 4.67 24.41
N ASP A 547 -31.42 4.50 25.51
CA ASP A 547 -31.31 5.51 26.54
C ASP A 547 -30.37 6.62 26.07
N GLU A 548 -30.95 7.67 25.51
CA GLU A 548 -30.24 8.85 25.00
C GLU A 548 -29.26 9.46 26.02
N THR A 549 -29.46 9.25 27.33
CA THR A 549 -28.55 9.76 28.37
C THR A 549 -27.20 9.04 28.40
N LEU A 550 -27.06 7.92 27.71
CA LEU A 550 -25.83 7.13 27.59
C LEU A 550 -25.03 7.44 26.33
N PHE A 551 -25.53 8.29 25.44
CA PHE A 551 -24.89 8.65 24.17
C PHE A 551 -24.55 10.14 24.10
N ARG A 552 -23.64 10.50 23.20
CA ARG A 552 -23.41 11.89 22.78
C ARG A 552 -24.41 12.32 21.71
N ASP A 553 -24.65 11.44 20.74
CA ASP A 553 -25.35 11.75 19.49
C ASP A 553 -26.34 10.66 19.05
N GLY A 554 -26.60 9.67 19.93
CA GLY A 554 -27.41 8.49 19.62
C GLY A 554 -26.67 7.37 18.90
N LEU A 555 -25.34 7.47 18.73
CA LEU A 555 -24.48 6.42 18.18
C LEU A 555 -23.24 6.18 19.06
N HIS A 556 -22.55 7.25 19.46
CA HIS A 556 -21.34 7.18 20.26
C HIS A 556 -21.68 7.22 21.76
N PRO A 557 -21.34 6.18 22.54
CA PRO A 557 -21.50 6.21 23.98
C PRO A 557 -20.76 7.40 24.61
N ASN A 558 -21.33 7.99 25.65
CA ASN A 558 -20.63 8.94 26.50
C ASN A 558 -19.93 8.20 27.66
N ALA A 559 -19.31 8.93 28.59
CA ALA A 559 -18.61 8.33 29.74
C ALA A 559 -19.48 7.33 30.53
N LYS A 560 -20.76 7.64 30.77
CA LYS A 560 -21.69 6.75 31.46
C LYS A 560 -22.01 5.51 30.63
N GLY A 561 -22.20 5.68 29.32
CA GLY A 561 -22.43 4.57 28.40
C GLY A 561 -21.25 3.60 28.34
N TYR A 562 -20.02 4.10 28.22
CA TYR A 562 -18.82 3.26 28.24
C TYR A 562 -18.63 2.54 29.57
N GLU A 563 -18.85 3.25 30.69
CA GLU A 563 -18.73 2.68 32.03
C GLU A 563 -19.65 1.46 32.24
N ARG A 564 -20.87 1.49 31.68
CA ARG A 564 -21.84 0.38 31.77
C ARG A 564 -21.33 -0.93 31.18
N ILE A 565 -20.55 -0.86 30.10
CA ILE A 565 -20.19 -2.03 29.29
C ILE A 565 -18.73 -2.46 29.44
N ALA A 566 -17.87 -1.60 30.01
CA ALA A 566 -16.42 -1.80 30.03
C ALA A 566 -15.99 -3.16 30.59
N ALA A 567 -16.54 -3.57 31.73
CA ALA A 567 -16.20 -4.85 32.35
C ALA A 567 -16.52 -6.04 31.44
N LYS A 568 -17.72 -6.05 30.84
CA LYS A 568 -18.20 -7.17 29.98
C LYS A 568 -17.43 -7.27 28.66
N VAL A 569 -17.04 -6.14 28.09
CA VAL A 569 -16.22 -6.11 26.88
C VAL A 569 -14.79 -6.58 27.16
N ALA A 570 -14.23 -6.27 28.33
CA ALA A 570 -12.85 -6.59 28.69
C ALA A 570 -12.63 -8.01 29.27
N GLU A 571 -13.68 -8.65 29.81
CA GLU A 571 -13.69 -10.09 30.13
C GLU A 571 -13.15 -10.92 28.97
#